data_AF-A0ABD5H628-F1
#
_entry.id   AF-A0ABD5H628-F1
#
_cell.length_a   1.000
_cell.length_b   1.000
_cell.length_c   1.000
_cell.angle_alpha   90.00
_cell.angle_beta   90.00
_cell.angle_gamma   90.00
#
_symmetry.space_group_name_H-M   'P 1'
#
loop_
_entity.id
_entity.type
_entity.pdbx_description
1 polymer ?
#
loop_
_entity_poly.entity_id
_entity_poly.type
_entity_poly.pdbx_seq_one_letter_code
_entity_poly.pdbx_strand_id
1 'polypeptide(L)'
;MPEGILIDYNDGRPAMAITAGLRAPSFCTSFSGWSSQFMQYPVNTPLVPGSQAIVVPTNPIYIYSFAEFDVAIMTSVTRNGDSGVIIGAETIGGKSLVPDWSGYVMELLPAATYNEGLFVSNSTDFTAISNQAALMTCAWSGRITVNGSAALPVSGIPFGKWDNPNVSVGFDGGNIIVRDISYTGRDDVAGTATIDLVIFNQTAPVGGDGITMTNA
;
A
#
# COMPACT_ATOMS: atom_id res chain seq x y z
N MET A 1 23.65 -14.99 -5.23
CA MET A 1 22.57 -14.34 -4.46
C MET A 1 22.92 -14.43 -2.99
N PRO A 2 22.55 -13.46 -2.16
CA PRO A 2 22.36 -13.72 -0.74
C PRO A 2 21.40 -14.91 -0.63
N GLU A 3 21.83 -15.96 0.03
CA GLU A 3 21.03 -17.01 0.66
C GLU A 3 19.49 -16.76 0.67
N GLY A 4 18.68 -17.58 -0.06
CA GLY A 4 17.21 -17.48 -0.14
C GLY A 4 16.53 -18.33 -1.23
N ILE A 5 15.23 -18.12 -1.48
CA ILE A 5 14.47 -18.68 -2.64
C ILE A 5 14.54 -17.71 -3.82
N LEU A 6 14.81 -18.24 -5.01
CA LEU A 6 14.59 -17.54 -6.27
C LEU A 6 13.39 -18.16 -6.97
N ILE A 7 12.40 -17.35 -7.32
CA ILE A 7 11.28 -17.74 -8.17
C ILE A 7 11.44 -17.03 -9.51
N ASP A 8 11.75 -17.82 -10.54
CA ASP A 8 11.77 -17.37 -11.93
C ASP A 8 10.53 -17.93 -12.63
N TYR A 9 9.66 -17.04 -13.09
CA TYR A 9 8.44 -17.40 -13.82
C TYR A 9 8.68 -17.63 -15.32
N ASN A 10 9.91 -17.41 -15.81
CA ASN A 10 10.30 -17.51 -17.22
C ASN A 10 9.41 -16.69 -18.16
N ASP A 11 8.86 -15.58 -17.68
CA ASP A 11 7.96 -14.68 -18.41
C ASP A 11 8.66 -13.37 -18.85
N GLY A 12 9.99 -13.32 -18.71
CA GLY A 12 10.82 -12.16 -19.05
C GLY A 12 10.83 -11.04 -18.01
N ARG A 13 10.09 -11.18 -16.89
CA ARG A 13 10.14 -10.25 -15.76
C ARG A 13 11.32 -10.56 -14.84
N PRO A 14 11.77 -9.60 -14.01
CA PRO A 14 12.77 -9.87 -12.99
C PRO A 14 12.31 -11.01 -12.06
N ALA A 15 13.19 -12.00 -11.86
CA ALA A 15 12.93 -13.08 -10.91
C ALA A 15 12.73 -12.54 -9.49
N MET A 16 11.80 -13.13 -8.75
CA MET A 16 11.53 -12.78 -7.36
C MET A 16 12.58 -13.46 -6.47
N ALA A 17 13.37 -12.66 -5.76
CA ALA A 17 14.31 -13.15 -4.76
C ALA A 17 13.72 -12.96 -3.36
N ILE A 18 13.40 -14.08 -2.70
CA ILE A 18 12.98 -14.11 -1.30
C ILE A 18 14.22 -14.39 -0.44
N THR A 19 14.80 -13.33 0.10
CA THR A 19 15.98 -13.39 0.99
C THR A 19 15.59 -13.39 2.46
N ALA A 20 16.57 -13.71 3.32
CA ALA A 20 16.42 -13.64 4.76
C ALA A 20 15.91 -12.27 5.25
N GLY A 21 14.97 -12.28 6.20
CA GLY A 21 14.39 -11.09 6.86
C GLY A 21 13.25 -10.40 6.11
N LEU A 22 12.87 -10.88 4.92
CA LEU A 22 11.71 -10.33 4.21
C LEU A 22 10.42 -10.62 4.97
N ARG A 23 9.56 -9.60 5.05
CA ARG A 23 8.24 -9.65 5.68
C ARG A 23 7.22 -9.02 4.76
N ALA A 24 6.13 -9.71 4.52
CA ALA A 24 5.02 -9.19 3.72
C ALA A 24 4.06 -8.39 4.64
N PRO A 25 3.52 -7.25 4.16
CA PRO A 25 2.40 -6.58 4.82
C PRO A 25 1.16 -7.48 4.86
N SER A 26 0.58 -7.63 6.03
CA SER A 26 -0.74 -8.24 6.26
C SER A 26 -1.81 -7.14 6.16
N PHE A 27 -2.90 -7.40 5.45
CA PHE A 27 -4.02 -6.48 5.37
C PHE A 27 -4.79 -6.45 6.70
N CYS A 28 -5.16 -5.26 7.18
CA CYS A 28 -5.98 -5.11 8.37
C CYS A 28 -7.39 -4.59 8.00
N THR A 29 -7.46 -3.39 7.41
CA THR A 29 -8.73 -2.78 7.02
C THR A 29 -8.55 -1.69 5.97
N SER A 30 -9.63 -1.29 5.33
CA SER A 30 -9.73 -0.05 4.54
C SER A 30 -10.50 1.00 5.33
N PHE A 31 -10.19 2.27 5.12
CA PHE A 31 -10.93 3.39 5.69
C PHE A 31 -11.28 4.42 4.62
N SER A 32 -12.39 5.13 4.80
CA SER A 32 -12.83 6.22 3.93
C SER A 32 -13.84 7.11 4.65
N GLY A 33 -13.81 8.41 4.35
CA GLY A 33 -14.83 9.37 4.76
C GLY A 33 -14.34 10.30 5.86
N TRP A 34 -15.29 10.93 6.56
CA TRP A 34 -14.99 11.91 7.61
C TRP A 34 -14.53 11.23 8.90
N SER A 35 -13.50 11.81 9.52
CA SER A 35 -13.08 11.44 10.86
C SER A 35 -14.16 11.72 11.91
N SER A 36 -14.13 10.97 13.00
CA SER A 36 -14.89 11.27 14.22
C SER A 36 -14.21 12.31 15.11
N GLN A 37 -13.02 12.81 14.76
CA GLN A 37 -12.19 13.70 15.57
C GLN A 37 -11.62 14.87 14.75
N PHE A 38 -11.38 15.99 15.44
CA PHE A 38 -10.66 17.11 14.87
C PHE A 38 -9.16 16.83 14.82
N MET A 39 -8.54 17.17 13.70
CA MET A 39 -7.08 17.08 13.49
C MET A 39 -6.47 15.68 13.67
N GLN A 40 -7.30 14.65 13.76
CA GLN A 40 -6.92 13.27 13.93
C GLN A 40 -7.91 12.40 13.17
N TYR A 41 -7.45 11.22 12.74
CA TYR A 41 -8.28 10.22 12.10
C TYR A 41 -8.01 8.86 12.75
N PRO A 42 -8.82 8.46 13.74
CA PRO A 42 -8.72 7.12 14.31
C PRO A 42 -9.26 6.10 13.30
N VAL A 43 -8.45 5.10 12.98
CA VAL A 43 -8.85 3.93 12.20
C VAL A 43 -8.84 2.73 13.13
N ASN A 44 -10.04 2.26 13.48
CA ASN A 44 -10.21 1.11 14.36
C ASN A 44 -10.06 -0.19 13.57
N THR A 45 -9.08 -1.01 13.95
CA THR A 45 -8.88 -2.35 13.42
C THR A 45 -8.08 -3.17 14.43
N PRO A 46 -8.39 -4.44 14.66
CA PRO A 46 -7.51 -5.32 15.42
C PRO A 46 -6.11 -5.33 14.80
N LEU A 47 -5.08 -5.22 15.62
CA LEU A 47 -3.68 -5.37 15.22
C LEU A 47 -3.01 -6.44 16.07
N VAL A 48 -2.07 -7.19 15.48
CA VAL A 48 -1.31 -8.22 16.20
C VAL A 48 -0.33 -7.56 17.18
N PRO A 49 -0.29 -7.98 18.46
CA PRO A 49 0.67 -7.44 19.43
C PRO A 49 2.11 -7.50 18.91
N GLY A 50 2.81 -6.37 18.97
CA GLY A 50 4.21 -6.27 18.51
C GLY A 50 4.41 -6.14 16.99
N SER A 51 3.33 -6.08 16.19
CA SER A 51 3.42 -5.75 14.76
C SER A 51 3.85 -4.30 14.50
N GLN A 52 4.23 -3.98 13.27
CA GLN A 52 4.46 -2.60 12.82
C GLN A 52 3.32 -2.18 11.91
N ALA A 53 2.57 -1.15 12.30
CA ALA A 53 1.46 -0.63 11.49
C ALA A 53 1.98 0.21 10.31
N ILE A 54 1.32 0.06 9.16
CA ILE A 54 1.56 0.80 7.93
C ILE A 54 0.22 1.37 7.47
N VAL A 55 0.21 2.65 7.11
CA VAL A 55 -0.94 3.27 6.43
C VAL A 55 -0.52 3.58 5.01
N VAL A 56 -1.33 3.13 4.05
CA VAL A 56 -1.19 3.46 2.63
C VAL A 56 -2.38 4.32 2.23
N PRO A 57 -2.22 5.66 2.15
CA PRO A 57 -3.32 6.55 1.82
C PRO A 57 -3.64 6.51 0.33
N THR A 58 -4.93 6.64 0.01
CA THR A 58 -5.44 6.89 -1.37
C THR A 58 -5.96 8.31 -1.52
N ASN A 59 -6.34 8.96 -0.42
CA ASN A 59 -6.67 10.38 -0.37
C ASN A 59 -5.97 11.02 0.84
N PRO A 60 -4.67 11.39 0.72
CA PRO A 60 -3.88 11.94 1.84
C PRO A 60 -4.09 13.45 2.09
N ILE A 61 -4.82 14.13 1.21
CA ILE A 61 -5.02 15.59 1.23
C ILE A 61 -6.51 15.88 1.22
N TYR A 62 -6.94 16.76 2.10
CA TYR A 62 -8.32 17.26 2.13
C TYR A 62 -8.32 18.78 2.01
N ILE A 63 -9.04 19.31 1.02
CA ILE A 63 -9.20 20.75 0.82
C ILE A 63 -10.53 21.18 1.42
N TYR A 64 -10.48 21.97 2.48
CA TYR A 64 -11.65 22.59 3.08
C TYR A 64 -11.95 23.91 2.34
N SER A 65 -13.12 23.98 1.71
CA SER A 65 -13.56 25.16 0.96
C SER A 65 -14.99 25.51 1.35
N PHE A 66 -15.14 26.53 2.21
CA PHE A 66 -16.41 27.22 2.44
C PHE A 66 -16.22 28.73 2.20
N ALA A 67 -15.87 29.51 3.23
CA ALA A 67 -15.63 30.96 3.13
C ALA A 67 -14.13 31.33 3.08
N GLU A 68 -13.28 30.40 3.49
CA GLU A 68 -11.82 30.51 3.53
C GLU A 68 -11.23 29.14 3.23
N PHE A 69 -10.12 29.09 2.49
CA PHE A 69 -9.48 27.85 2.08
C PHE A 69 -8.46 27.38 3.11
N ASP A 70 -8.49 26.08 3.44
CA ASP A 70 -7.38 25.43 4.13
C ASP A 70 -7.15 24.03 3.54
N VAL A 71 -5.91 23.55 3.63
CA VAL A 71 -5.47 22.26 3.12
C VAL A 71 -4.99 21.44 4.30
N ALA A 72 -5.68 20.35 4.59
CA ALA A 72 -5.25 19.36 5.56
C ALA A 72 -4.45 18.24 4.89
N ILE A 73 -3.35 17.87 5.54
CA ILE A 73 -2.46 16.80 5.13
C ILE A 73 -2.29 15.78 6.26
N MET A 74 -2.11 14.51 5.91
CA MET A 74 -1.69 13.49 6.86
C MET A 74 -0.23 13.73 7.29
N THR A 75 0.06 13.71 8.59
CA THR A 75 1.42 14.00 9.10
C THR A 75 2.06 12.90 9.92
N SER A 76 1.27 12.07 10.58
CA SER A 76 1.80 10.98 11.41
C SER A 76 0.86 9.79 11.43
N VAL A 77 1.42 8.63 11.74
CA VAL A 77 0.69 7.39 12.00
C VAL A 77 1.18 6.87 13.34
N THR A 78 0.30 6.89 14.33
CA THR A 78 0.60 6.41 15.68
C THR A 78 -0.25 5.20 15.99
N ARG A 79 0.36 4.14 16.52
CA ARG A 79 -0.37 2.95 16.95
C ARG A 79 -1.26 3.28 18.17
N ASN A 80 -2.52 2.85 18.14
CA ASN A 80 -3.47 3.00 19.24
C ASN A 80 -3.68 1.66 19.95
N GLY A 81 -2.62 1.19 20.63
CA GLY A 81 -2.58 -0.17 21.19
C GLY A 81 -2.80 -1.24 20.11
N ASP A 82 -3.56 -2.27 20.44
CA ASP A 82 -3.92 -3.34 19.50
C ASP A 82 -5.28 -3.09 18.82
N SER A 83 -5.81 -1.86 18.93
CA SER A 83 -7.14 -1.47 18.43
C SER A 83 -7.08 -0.62 17.14
N GLY A 84 -5.89 -0.33 16.61
CA GLY A 84 -5.72 0.31 15.31
C GLY A 84 -4.66 1.40 15.31
N VAL A 85 -4.90 2.44 14.52
CA VAL A 85 -3.98 3.58 14.37
C VAL A 85 -4.72 4.91 14.51
N ILE A 86 -3.97 5.94 14.88
CA ILE A 86 -4.38 7.35 14.83
C ILE A 86 -3.51 8.02 13.78
N ILE A 87 -4.15 8.56 12.73
CA ILE A 87 -3.49 9.37 11.72
C ILE A 87 -3.59 10.83 12.14
N GLY A 88 -2.46 11.52 12.29
CA GLY A 88 -2.43 12.93 12.62
C GLY A 88 -2.69 13.81 11.40
N ALA A 89 -3.31 14.98 11.62
CA ALA A 89 -3.50 16.01 10.61
C ALA A 89 -2.71 17.27 10.93
N GLU A 90 -2.28 17.96 9.90
CA GLU A 90 -1.84 19.35 9.95
C GLU A 90 -2.54 20.13 8.85
N THR A 91 -2.74 21.43 9.08
CA THR A 91 -3.32 22.36 8.11
C THR A 91 -2.36 23.47 7.77
N ILE A 92 -2.25 23.81 6.50
CA ILE A 92 -1.36 24.89 6.02
C ILE A 92 -1.82 26.27 6.54
N GLY A 93 -3.13 26.52 6.61
CA GLY A 93 -3.74 27.74 7.12
C GLY A 93 -3.93 27.78 8.63
N GLY A 94 -3.52 26.72 9.35
CA GLY A 94 -3.57 26.65 10.82
C GLY A 94 -4.96 26.41 11.42
N LYS A 95 -5.96 26.03 10.62
CA LYS A 95 -7.31 25.78 11.14
C LYS A 95 -7.46 24.38 11.70
N SER A 96 -8.33 24.27 12.71
CA SER A 96 -8.82 22.95 13.13
C SER A 96 -9.98 22.51 12.23
N LEU A 97 -9.88 21.31 11.67
CA LEU A 97 -10.92 20.71 10.84
C LEU A 97 -11.09 19.21 11.12
N VAL A 98 -12.18 18.65 10.62
CA VAL A 98 -12.41 17.21 10.59
C VAL A 98 -11.89 16.68 9.26
N PRO A 99 -10.83 15.86 9.24
CA PRO A 99 -10.27 15.36 7.98
C PRO A 99 -11.22 14.36 7.31
N ASP A 100 -11.25 14.40 5.97
CA ASP A 100 -11.89 13.40 5.12
C ASP A 100 -10.82 12.68 4.29
N TRP A 101 -10.58 11.42 4.61
CA TRP A 101 -9.45 10.67 4.08
C TRP A 101 -9.86 9.25 3.74
N SER A 102 -9.06 8.62 2.88
CA SER A 102 -9.19 7.21 2.55
C SER A 102 -7.85 6.53 2.40
N GLY A 103 -7.84 5.21 2.62
CA GLY A 103 -6.65 4.40 2.47
C GLY A 103 -6.80 3.01 3.08
N TYR A 104 -5.65 2.38 3.31
CA TYR A 104 -5.53 1.04 3.85
C TYR A 104 -4.65 1.04 5.09
N VAL A 105 -5.02 0.23 6.08
CA VAL A 105 -4.16 -0.14 7.20
C VAL A 105 -3.65 -1.55 6.94
N MET A 106 -2.33 -1.70 7.00
CA MET A 106 -1.63 -2.96 6.92
C MET A 106 -0.70 -3.08 8.13
N GLU A 107 -0.21 -4.28 8.41
CA GLU A 107 0.79 -4.49 9.45
C GLU A 107 1.89 -5.46 9.00
N LEU A 108 3.11 -5.20 9.44
CA LEU A 108 4.18 -6.19 9.39
C LEU A 108 4.17 -6.96 10.69
N LEU A 109 3.84 -8.25 10.61
CA LEU A 109 3.86 -9.12 11.77
C LEU A 109 5.28 -9.20 12.36
N PRO A 110 5.41 -9.38 13.69
CA PRO A 110 6.72 -9.59 14.30
C PRO A 110 7.33 -10.89 13.77
N ALA A 111 8.66 -10.95 13.75
CA ALA A 111 9.34 -12.22 13.50
C ALA A 111 9.03 -13.18 14.66
N ALA A 112 8.39 -14.31 14.35
CA ALA A 112 8.09 -15.35 15.34
C ALA A 112 8.81 -16.64 14.96
N THR A 113 9.22 -17.41 15.96
CA THR A 113 10.10 -18.56 15.73
C THR A 113 9.36 -19.79 15.16
N TYR A 114 8.04 -19.95 15.31
CA TYR A 114 7.31 -21.13 14.78
C TYR A 114 5.80 -20.92 14.49
N ASN A 115 5.32 -21.59 13.41
CA ASN A 115 3.95 -21.94 12.94
C ASN A 115 3.16 -20.88 12.10
N GLU A 116 2.84 -20.93 10.79
CA GLU A 116 2.87 -21.91 9.66
C GLU A 116 2.91 -21.15 8.29
N GLY A 117 3.82 -21.48 7.32
CA GLY A 117 4.07 -20.89 5.95
C GLY A 117 5.42 -20.13 5.70
N LEU A 118 5.63 -19.16 4.79
CA LEU A 118 6.99 -18.61 4.44
C LEU A 118 7.48 -17.34 5.20
N PHE A 119 8.23 -17.52 6.28
CA PHE A 119 9.22 -16.57 6.81
C PHE A 119 10.62 -17.14 6.52
N VAL A 120 11.49 -16.32 5.94
CA VAL A 120 12.88 -16.71 5.66
C VAL A 120 13.73 -16.02 6.70
N SER A 121 14.04 -16.67 7.81
CA SER A 121 14.91 -16.10 8.85
C SER A 121 16.38 -16.14 8.44
N ASN A 122 16.74 -17.20 7.72
CA ASN A 122 18.00 -17.48 7.04
C ASN A 122 17.69 -18.45 5.87
N SER A 123 18.62 -18.69 4.94
CA SER A 123 18.32 -19.52 3.75
C SER A 123 18.20 -21.02 3.99
N THR A 124 18.50 -21.47 5.21
CA THR A 124 18.42 -22.88 5.58
C THR A 124 17.07 -23.23 6.21
N ASP A 125 16.22 -22.24 6.48
CA ASP A 125 14.97 -22.40 7.23
C ASP A 125 13.82 -21.66 6.51
N PHE A 126 12.92 -22.44 5.89
CA PHE A 126 11.69 -21.96 5.26
C PHE A 126 10.50 -22.25 6.18
N THR A 127 10.25 -21.39 7.18
CA THR A 127 9.24 -21.71 8.20
C THR A 127 8.41 -20.49 8.63
N ALA A 128 7.10 -20.74 8.80
CA ALA A 128 5.96 -19.87 9.18
C ALA A 128 5.54 -18.59 8.35
N ILE A 129 4.29 -18.53 7.83
CA ILE A 129 3.51 -17.33 7.41
C ILE A 129 2.60 -16.84 8.53
N SER A 130 2.48 -17.43 9.72
CA SER A 130 1.45 -17.07 10.71
C SER A 130 0.01 -17.23 10.19
N ASN A 131 -0.80 -17.99 10.94
CA ASN A 131 -2.23 -18.10 10.69
C ASN A 131 -3.01 -16.79 10.98
N GLN A 132 -2.33 -15.75 11.47
CA GLN A 132 -2.91 -14.41 11.69
C GLN A 132 -2.70 -13.48 10.49
N ALA A 133 -1.87 -13.84 9.51
CA ALA A 133 -1.61 -13.00 8.35
C ALA A 133 -2.77 -13.06 7.35
N ALA A 134 -3.32 -11.90 7.00
CA ALA A 134 -4.22 -11.72 5.86
C ALA A 134 -3.41 -11.22 4.67
N LEU A 135 -2.67 -12.13 4.02
CA LEU A 135 -1.87 -11.79 2.85
C LEU A 135 -2.76 -11.54 1.64
N MET A 136 -2.42 -10.49 0.88
CA MET A 136 -3.02 -10.26 -0.42
C MET A 136 -2.33 -11.11 -1.50
N THR A 137 -3.06 -11.43 -2.56
CA THR A 137 -2.54 -12.14 -3.73
C THR A 137 -2.27 -11.18 -4.88
N CYS A 138 -1.29 -11.53 -5.72
CA CYS A 138 -1.06 -10.82 -6.97
C CYS A 138 -2.21 -11.12 -7.93
N ALA A 139 -3.10 -10.14 -8.13
CA ALA A 139 -4.27 -10.26 -8.99
C ALA A 139 -3.97 -9.82 -10.44
N TRP A 140 -2.96 -8.98 -10.63
CA TRP A 140 -2.54 -8.52 -11.95
C TRP A 140 -1.07 -8.09 -11.92
N SER A 141 -0.36 -8.36 -13.00
CA SER A 141 1.02 -7.91 -13.22
C SER A 141 1.20 -7.62 -14.69
N GLY A 142 1.87 -6.51 -15.02
CA GLY A 142 2.08 -6.11 -16.40
C GLY A 142 2.68 -4.71 -16.52
N ARG A 143 2.83 -4.26 -17.76
CA ARG A 143 3.30 -2.93 -18.09
C ARG A 143 2.16 -2.11 -18.68
N ILE A 144 1.94 -0.90 -18.18
CA ILE A 144 0.97 0.05 -18.73
C ILE A 144 1.64 1.37 -19.08
N THR A 145 1.07 2.09 -20.04
CA THR A 145 1.42 3.50 -20.28
C THR A 145 0.25 4.35 -19.82
N VAL A 146 0.51 5.29 -18.92
CA VAL A 146 -0.50 6.20 -18.36
C VAL A 146 -0.27 7.59 -18.89
N ASN A 147 -1.30 8.17 -19.53
CA ASN A 147 -1.29 9.53 -20.06
C ASN A 147 -2.26 10.38 -19.22
N GLY A 148 -1.76 11.05 -18.18
CA GLY A 148 -2.55 11.80 -17.21
C GLY A 148 -3.30 10.91 -16.21
N SER A 149 -4.15 9.99 -16.67
CA SER A 149 -4.89 9.07 -15.81
C SER A 149 -5.21 7.75 -16.51
N ALA A 150 -5.24 6.65 -15.75
CA ALA A 150 -5.71 5.35 -16.21
C ALA A 150 -6.38 4.58 -15.08
N ALA A 151 -7.54 3.98 -15.36
CA ALA A 151 -8.21 3.08 -14.44
C ALA A 151 -7.35 1.82 -14.18
N LEU A 152 -7.41 1.30 -12.95
CA LEU A 152 -6.77 0.02 -12.65
C LEU A 152 -7.40 -1.11 -13.47
N PRO A 153 -6.61 -2.01 -14.08
CA PRO A 153 -7.11 -3.20 -14.77
C PRO A 153 -7.96 -4.13 -13.88
N VAL A 154 -7.64 -4.18 -12.59
CA VAL A 154 -8.37 -4.91 -11.56
C VAL A 154 -8.34 -4.10 -10.26
N SER A 155 -9.35 -4.26 -9.41
CA SER A 155 -9.36 -3.62 -8.08
C SER A 155 -8.26 -4.17 -7.18
N GLY A 156 -7.63 -3.31 -6.38
CA GLY A 156 -6.59 -3.67 -5.43
C GLY A 156 -5.65 -2.52 -5.08
N ILE A 157 -4.53 -2.87 -4.46
CA ILE A 157 -3.46 -1.94 -4.09
C ILE A 157 -2.34 -2.04 -5.15
N PRO A 158 -2.10 -0.98 -5.94
CA PRO A 158 -1.07 -0.98 -6.97
C PRO A 158 0.32 -0.70 -6.39
N PHE A 159 1.31 -1.47 -6.84
CA PHE A 159 2.73 -1.22 -6.64
C PHE A 159 3.37 -1.03 -8.00
N GLY A 160 3.97 0.14 -8.21
CA GLY A 160 4.49 0.56 -9.51
C GLY A 160 5.92 1.04 -9.45
N LYS A 161 6.68 0.71 -10.49
CA LYS A 161 7.93 1.38 -10.86
C LYS A 161 7.75 2.01 -12.23
N TRP A 162 8.18 3.25 -12.40
CA TRP A 162 7.98 3.99 -13.65
C TRP A 162 9.30 4.47 -14.26
N ASP A 163 9.25 4.79 -15.55
CA ASP A 163 10.40 5.16 -16.38
C ASP A 163 10.69 6.67 -16.44
N ASN A 164 9.67 7.52 -16.22
CA ASN A 164 9.81 8.97 -16.35
C ASN A 164 10.13 9.65 -15.01
N PRO A 165 11.33 10.23 -14.82
CA PRO A 165 11.70 10.91 -13.58
C PRO A 165 11.05 12.30 -13.42
N ASN A 166 10.41 12.84 -14.47
CA ASN A 166 9.80 14.18 -14.47
C ASN A 166 8.29 14.14 -14.17
N VAL A 167 7.79 13.05 -13.60
CA VAL A 167 6.39 12.95 -13.16
C VAL A 167 6.27 12.55 -11.70
N SER A 168 5.14 12.92 -11.09
CA SER A 168 4.62 12.26 -9.90
C SER A 168 3.56 11.23 -10.32
N VAL A 169 3.52 10.12 -9.61
CA VAL A 169 2.54 9.05 -9.80
C VAL A 169 1.76 8.89 -8.49
N GLY A 170 0.44 9.06 -8.57
CA GLY A 170 -0.48 8.90 -7.45
C GLY A 170 -1.53 7.83 -7.73
N PHE A 171 -2.21 7.37 -6.68
CA PHE A 171 -3.34 6.46 -6.76
C PHE A 171 -4.50 7.02 -5.94
N ASP A 172 -5.65 7.25 -6.59
CA ASP A 172 -6.82 7.89 -5.97
C ASP A 172 -7.84 6.89 -5.39
N GLY A 173 -7.52 5.59 -5.40
CA GLY A 173 -8.43 4.50 -5.01
C GLY A 173 -9.05 3.73 -6.18
N GLY A 174 -9.01 4.27 -7.41
CA GLY A 174 -9.46 3.56 -8.62
C GLY A 174 -8.60 3.77 -9.86
N ASN A 175 -7.85 4.88 -9.92
CA ASN A 175 -7.03 5.29 -11.05
C ASN A 175 -5.61 5.58 -10.61
N ILE A 176 -4.67 5.28 -11.50
CA ILE A 176 -3.33 5.83 -11.45
C ILE A 176 -3.37 7.21 -12.09
N ILE A 177 -2.87 8.22 -11.38
CA ILE A 177 -2.80 9.61 -11.81
C ILE A 177 -1.32 9.97 -12.03
N VAL A 178 -0.99 10.56 -13.18
CA VAL A 178 0.38 10.95 -13.53
C VAL A 178 0.41 12.43 -13.86
N ARG A 179 1.15 13.21 -13.07
CA ARG A 179 1.29 14.67 -13.22
C ARG A 179 2.72 15.07 -13.53
N ASP A 180 2.89 16.05 -14.39
CA ASP A 180 4.20 16.62 -14.71
C ASP A 180 4.70 17.46 -13.52
N ILE A 181 5.87 17.11 -12.98
CA ILE A 181 6.52 17.86 -11.88
C ILE A 181 7.62 18.81 -12.37
N SER A 182 7.94 18.76 -13.67
CA SER A 182 8.87 19.69 -14.31
C SER A 182 8.17 20.95 -14.84
N TYR A 183 6.84 20.91 -14.95
CA TYR A 183 6.04 22.08 -15.30
C TYR A 183 6.07 23.14 -14.18
N THR A 184 6.47 24.36 -14.54
CA THR A 184 6.67 25.48 -13.58
C THR A 184 5.52 26.49 -13.57
N GLY A 185 4.46 26.25 -14.35
CA GLY A 185 3.25 27.06 -14.30
C GLY A 185 2.42 26.77 -13.04
N ARG A 186 1.18 27.26 -13.03
CA ARG A 186 0.25 27.09 -11.90
C ARG A 186 -0.84 26.04 -12.16
N ASP A 187 -0.90 25.56 -13.40
CA ASP A 187 -1.88 24.58 -13.84
C ASP A 187 -1.48 23.16 -13.46
N ASP A 188 -2.48 22.31 -13.27
CA ASP A 188 -2.30 20.86 -13.12
C ASP A 188 -2.17 20.22 -14.51
N VAL A 189 -0.94 19.84 -14.88
CA VAL A 189 -0.62 19.31 -16.21
C VAL A 189 -0.46 17.80 -16.15
N ALA A 190 -1.17 17.10 -17.05
CA ALA A 190 -1.03 15.67 -17.22
C ALA A 190 0.39 15.30 -17.68
N GLY A 191 1.00 14.36 -16.97
CA GLY A 191 2.27 13.74 -17.36
C GLY A 191 2.06 12.44 -18.13
N THR A 192 3.15 11.79 -18.50
CA THR A 192 3.12 10.47 -19.13
C THR A 192 4.22 9.59 -18.56
N ALA A 193 3.90 8.35 -18.23
CA ALA A 193 4.88 7.36 -17.80
C ALA A 193 4.47 5.95 -18.21
N THR A 194 5.47 5.12 -18.47
CA THR A 194 5.33 3.67 -18.55
C THR A 194 5.62 3.08 -17.18
N ILE A 195 4.68 2.28 -16.66
CA ILE A 195 4.70 1.75 -15.31
C ILE A 195 4.73 0.22 -15.39
N ASP A 196 5.78 -0.36 -14.81
CA ASP A 196 5.80 -1.76 -14.40
C ASP A 196 4.95 -1.86 -13.14
N LEU A 197 3.77 -2.46 -13.27
CA LEU A 197 2.71 -2.42 -12.28
C LEU A 197 2.35 -3.83 -11.82
N VAL A 198 2.15 -3.98 -10.52
CA VAL A 198 1.60 -5.18 -9.88
C VAL A 198 0.47 -4.75 -8.95
N ILE A 199 -0.66 -5.45 -9.00
CA ILE A 199 -1.83 -5.13 -8.19
C ILE A 199 -2.12 -6.31 -7.26
N PHE A 200 -2.22 -6.01 -5.97
CA PHE A 200 -2.54 -6.99 -4.95
C PHE A 200 -3.96 -6.78 -4.40
N ASN A 201 -4.71 -7.86 -4.19
CA ASN A 201 -6.02 -7.79 -3.54
C ASN A 201 -6.31 -9.06 -2.71
N GLN A 202 -7.48 -9.13 -2.06
CA GLN A 202 -7.87 -10.25 -1.20
C GLN A 202 -8.60 -11.38 -1.96
N THR A 203 -8.40 -11.49 -3.28
CA THR A 203 -8.96 -12.62 -4.04
C THR A 203 -8.13 -13.87 -3.73
N ALA A 204 -8.79 -14.98 -3.39
CA ALA A 204 -8.08 -16.24 -3.17
C ALA A 204 -7.28 -16.63 -4.43
N PRO A 205 -6.03 -17.13 -4.26
CA PRO A 205 -5.25 -17.54 -5.41
C PRO A 205 -5.92 -18.74 -6.06
N VAL A 206 -6.04 -18.73 -7.38
CA VAL A 206 -6.47 -19.91 -8.13
C VAL A 206 -5.25 -20.77 -8.35
N GLY A 207 -5.31 -22.04 -7.93
CA GLY A 207 -4.21 -22.98 -8.15
C GLY A 207 -3.89 -23.09 -9.64
N GLY A 208 -2.61 -22.90 -9.96
CA GLY A 208 -2.08 -23.09 -11.31
C GLY A 208 -1.25 -24.37 -11.41
N ASP A 209 -0.59 -24.57 -12.55
CA ASP A 209 0.28 -25.73 -12.79
C ASP A 209 1.57 -25.74 -11.94
N GLY A 210 1.80 -24.66 -11.17
CA GLY A 210 2.95 -24.51 -10.27
C GLY A 210 2.62 -24.86 -8.80
N ILE A 211 3.56 -24.54 -7.91
CA ILE A 211 3.36 -24.71 -6.47
C ILE A 211 2.26 -23.75 -6.01
N THR A 212 1.17 -24.32 -5.49
CA THR A 212 0.09 -23.58 -4.85
C THR A 212 0.08 -23.93 -3.37
N MET A 213 0.30 -22.93 -2.50
CA MET A 213 0.22 -23.09 -1.05
C MET A 213 -1.08 -22.44 -0.55
N THR A 214 -2.01 -23.23 -0.04
CA THR A 214 -3.27 -22.76 0.53
C THR A 214 -3.37 -23.17 1.99
N ASN A 215 -3.85 -22.28 2.85
CA ASN A 215 -4.31 -22.66 4.17
C ASN A 215 -5.72 -23.27 4.05
N ALA A 216 -5.96 -24.42 4.67
CA ALA A 216 -7.23 -25.14 4.64
C ALA A 216 -8.00 -24.94 5.94
#